data_AF-A0A7X7E8K9-F1
#
_entry.id   AF-A0A7X7E8K9-F1
#
_cell.length_a   1.000
_cell.length_b   1.000
_cell.length_c   1.000
_cell.angle_alpha   90.00
_cell.angle_beta   90.00
_cell.angle_gamma   90.00
#
_symmetry.space_group_name_H-M   'P 1'
#
loop_
_entity.id
_entity.type
_entity.pdbx_description
1 polymer ?
#
loop_
_entity_poly.entity_id
_entity_poly.type
_entity_poly.pdbx_seq_one_letter_code
_entity_poly.pdbx_strand_id
1 'polypeptide(L)'
;MMSAATRAAKIEAALKAAADKNAYLADDAKTEIRICAGTACHASGRVSLRAAVDKSLAERGLTDKVKVVETGCHGFCEQGPIIVVRPQGIFYPRLRPQDIDEIVETTIVGGGVVERLLYKHPRTGEPIALEKDIPFYALQKRIVLSLNGKIDPFSLDDYLAHGGYTALAKVLAAGDPAAVIAEIEKSGLRGRGGAGFPTARKWRSCRANPGEKHYVVCNADEGDPGAFMDRSVLEGNPHSVIEGMI
;
A
#
# COMPACT_ATOMS: atom_id res chain seq x y z
N MET A 1 1.54 2.13 -38.35
CA MET A 1 1.86 2.17 -36.89
C MET A 1 1.72 3.59 -36.39
N MET A 2 1.12 3.82 -35.21
CA MET A 2 1.09 5.16 -34.59
C MET A 2 2.49 5.60 -34.14
N SER A 3 2.80 6.89 -34.28
CA SER A 3 4.04 7.49 -33.75
C SER A 3 4.09 7.41 -32.21
N ALA A 4 5.29 7.42 -31.63
CA ALA A 4 5.49 7.43 -30.17
C ALA A 4 4.79 8.62 -29.51
N ALA A 5 4.88 9.82 -30.11
CA ALA A 5 4.21 11.03 -29.62
C ALA A 5 2.68 10.87 -29.60
N THR A 6 2.09 10.31 -30.67
CA THR A 6 0.65 10.05 -30.72
C THR A 6 0.23 8.99 -29.70
N ARG A 7 1.10 7.99 -29.42
CA ARG A 7 0.86 6.94 -28.42
C ARG A 7 0.87 7.52 -27.01
N ALA A 8 1.89 8.33 -26.69
CA ALA A 8 2.01 9.05 -25.43
C ALA A 8 0.78 9.92 -25.15
N ALA A 9 0.34 10.71 -26.12
CA ALA A 9 -0.84 11.56 -25.98
C ALA A 9 -2.12 10.76 -25.69
N LYS A 10 -2.31 9.60 -26.34
CA LYS A 10 -3.46 8.71 -26.04
C LYS A 10 -3.40 8.13 -24.64
N ILE A 11 -2.22 7.70 -24.19
CA ILE A 11 -2.03 7.15 -22.84
C ILE A 11 -2.30 8.22 -21.78
N GLU A 12 -1.77 9.43 -21.97
CA GLU A 12 -2.00 10.54 -21.06
C GLU A 12 -3.48 10.91 -20.97
N ALA A 13 -4.17 10.97 -22.13
CA ALA A 13 -5.61 11.20 -22.17
C ALA A 13 -6.39 10.08 -21.45
N ALA A 14 -5.99 8.82 -21.62
CA ALA A 14 -6.61 7.69 -20.94
C ALA A 14 -6.43 7.74 -19.42
N LEU A 15 -5.21 8.05 -18.93
CA LEU A 15 -4.95 8.20 -17.49
C LEU A 15 -5.76 9.36 -16.89
N LYS A 16 -5.82 10.50 -17.58
CA LYS A 16 -6.64 11.64 -17.15
C LYS A 16 -8.14 11.33 -17.11
N ALA A 17 -8.61 10.50 -18.03
CA ALA A 17 -10.01 10.08 -18.10
C ALA A 17 -10.36 8.95 -17.12
N ALA A 18 -9.38 8.15 -16.71
CA ALA A 18 -9.56 7.05 -15.76
C ALA A 18 -9.81 7.56 -14.33
N ALA A 19 -9.27 8.71 -13.98
CA ALA A 19 -9.41 9.27 -12.65
C ALA A 19 -10.80 9.90 -12.42
N ASP A 20 -11.50 9.47 -11.37
CA ASP A 20 -12.70 10.14 -10.88
C ASP A 20 -12.31 11.40 -10.09
N LYS A 21 -12.80 12.55 -10.56
CA LYS A 21 -12.53 13.86 -9.94
C LYS A 21 -13.16 14.01 -8.56
N ASN A 22 -14.16 13.19 -8.23
CA ASN A 22 -14.85 13.20 -6.95
C ASN A 22 -14.36 12.09 -6.00
N ALA A 23 -13.45 11.22 -6.47
CA ALA A 23 -12.89 10.19 -5.63
C ALA A 23 -12.14 10.79 -4.44
N TYR A 24 -12.27 10.13 -3.30
CA TYR A 24 -11.44 10.44 -2.16
C TYR A 24 -10.03 9.93 -2.41
N LEU A 25 -9.03 10.80 -2.25
CA LEU A 25 -7.61 10.46 -2.32
C LEU A 25 -7.00 10.57 -0.92
N ALA A 26 -6.44 9.46 -0.46
CA ALA A 26 -5.71 9.38 0.79
C ALA A 26 -4.49 10.29 0.72
N ASP A 27 -4.22 11.00 1.80
CA ASP A 27 -3.19 12.03 1.83
C ASP A 27 -2.56 12.11 3.21
N ASP A 28 -1.23 12.08 3.27
CA ASP A 28 -0.48 12.19 4.53
C ASP A 28 -0.67 13.58 5.21
N ALA A 29 -1.21 14.59 4.52
CA ALA A 29 -1.50 15.92 5.05
C ALA A 29 -2.94 16.13 5.55
N LYS A 30 -3.87 15.20 5.26
CA LYS A 30 -5.28 15.30 5.70
C LYS A 30 -5.51 14.59 7.02
N THR A 31 -6.54 15.01 7.74
CA THR A 31 -6.99 14.31 8.95
C THR A 31 -7.68 13.00 8.56
N GLU A 32 -7.00 11.89 8.81
CA GLU A 32 -7.46 10.55 8.44
C GLU A 32 -7.25 9.57 9.58
N ILE A 33 -8.17 8.63 9.71
CA ILE A 33 -7.98 7.42 10.50
C ILE A 33 -7.69 6.28 9.53
N ARG A 34 -6.43 5.85 9.47
CA ARG A 34 -6.01 4.72 8.64
C ARG A 34 -6.05 3.44 9.44
N ILE A 35 -6.89 2.51 9.00
CA ILE A 35 -7.10 1.23 9.68
C ILE A 35 -6.44 0.13 8.85
N CYS A 36 -5.55 -0.65 9.45
CA CYS A 36 -4.93 -1.78 8.76
C CYS A 36 -5.97 -2.85 8.41
N ALA A 37 -6.19 -3.09 7.11
CA ALA A 37 -7.18 -4.03 6.60
C ALA A 37 -6.62 -5.37 6.10
N GLY A 38 -5.31 -5.59 6.22
CA GLY A 38 -4.70 -6.87 5.89
C GLY A 38 -5.23 -8.03 6.73
N THR A 39 -5.16 -9.25 6.19
CA THR A 39 -5.79 -10.45 6.75
C THR A 39 -5.51 -10.70 8.24
N ALA A 40 -4.29 -10.39 8.73
CA ALA A 40 -3.96 -10.54 10.15
C ALA A 40 -4.76 -9.59 11.06
N CYS A 41 -4.92 -8.32 10.67
CA CYS A 41 -5.73 -7.36 11.42
C CYS A 41 -7.22 -7.68 11.29
N HIS A 42 -7.66 -8.16 10.12
CA HIS A 42 -9.02 -8.67 9.95
C HIS A 42 -9.32 -9.78 10.98
N ALA A 43 -8.45 -10.79 11.06
CA ALA A 43 -8.57 -11.89 11.99
C ALA A 43 -8.49 -11.46 13.47
N SER A 44 -7.73 -10.41 13.80
CA SER A 44 -7.59 -9.92 15.18
C SER A 44 -8.66 -8.90 15.61
N GLY A 45 -9.71 -8.69 14.82
CA GLY A 45 -10.88 -7.90 15.23
C GLY A 45 -11.00 -6.52 14.58
N ARG A 46 -10.33 -6.26 13.44
CA ARG A 46 -10.48 -4.99 12.70
C ARG A 46 -11.93 -4.66 12.35
N VAL A 47 -12.78 -5.64 12.04
CA VAL A 47 -14.19 -5.38 11.65
C VAL A 47 -14.96 -4.67 12.76
N SER A 48 -14.85 -5.14 14.01
CA SER A 48 -15.50 -4.49 15.16
C SER A 48 -14.83 -3.16 15.49
N LEU A 49 -13.52 -3.04 15.28
CA LEU A 49 -12.81 -1.78 15.45
C LEU A 49 -13.29 -0.71 14.46
N ARG A 50 -13.45 -1.07 13.17
CA ARG A 50 -13.97 -0.19 12.12
C ARG A 50 -15.38 0.30 12.47
N ALA A 51 -16.26 -0.60 12.89
CA ALA A 51 -17.61 -0.24 13.31
C ALA A 51 -17.61 0.73 14.51
N ALA A 52 -16.69 0.55 15.47
CA ALA A 52 -16.55 1.47 16.59
C ALA A 52 -16.06 2.86 16.16
N VAL A 53 -15.13 2.94 15.19
CA VAL A 53 -14.69 4.22 14.61
C VAL A 53 -15.85 4.93 13.92
N ASP A 54 -16.58 4.24 13.03
CA ASP A 54 -17.70 4.83 12.30
C ASP A 54 -18.78 5.34 13.27
N LYS A 55 -19.12 4.55 14.30
CA LYS A 55 -20.06 4.94 15.36
C LYS A 55 -19.59 6.19 16.11
N SER A 56 -18.34 6.19 16.58
CA SER A 56 -17.78 7.28 17.39
C SER A 56 -17.73 8.60 16.62
N LEU A 57 -17.39 8.55 15.33
CA LEU A 57 -17.41 9.73 14.45
C LEU A 57 -18.84 10.22 14.18
N ALA A 58 -19.80 9.32 13.97
CA ALA A 58 -21.20 9.68 13.74
C ALA A 58 -21.85 10.36 14.95
N GLU A 59 -21.65 9.81 16.15
CA GLU A 59 -22.19 10.38 17.40
C GLU A 59 -21.64 11.79 17.70
N ARG A 60 -20.49 12.14 17.13
CA ARG A 60 -19.83 13.45 17.27
C ARG A 60 -20.00 14.37 16.05
N GLY A 61 -20.72 13.94 15.02
CA GLY A 61 -20.90 14.71 13.79
C GLY A 61 -19.59 14.99 13.02
N LEU A 62 -18.65 14.04 13.05
CA LEU A 62 -17.31 14.16 12.45
C LEU A 62 -17.16 13.41 11.11
N THR A 63 -18.20 12.72 10.65
CA THR A 63 -18.16 11.88 9.42
C THR A 63 -17.74 12.63 8.17
N ASP A 64 -18.07 13.93 8.07
CA ASP A 64 -17.72 14.77 6.92
C ASP A 64 -16.34 15.44 7.07
N LYS A 65 -15.73 15.36 8.25
CA LYS A 65 -14.46 16.03 8.59
C LYS A 65 -13.28 15.08 8.65
N VAL A 66 -13.53 13.80 8.95
CA VAL A 66 -12.50 12.80 9.18
C VAL A 66 -12.76 11.62 8.27
N LYS A 67 -11.84 11.36 7.34
CA LYS A 67 -11.95 10.16 6.51
C LYS A 67 -11.40 8.95 7.27
N VAL A 68 -12.12 7.84 7.18
CA VAL A 68 -11.61 6.53 7.57
C VAL A 68 -11.17 5.78 6.32
N VAL A 69 -9.90 5.44 6.24
CA VAL A 69 -9.30 4.71 5.11
C VAL A 69 -8.91 3.32 5.59
N GLU A 70 -9.51 2.27 5.01
CA GLU A 70 -9.04 0.91 5.22
C GLU A 70 -7.86 0.66 4.28
N THR A 71 -6.65 0.57 4.83
CA THR A 71 -5.41 0.47 4.05
C THR A 71 -4.94 -0.98 3.94
N GLY A 72 -4.01 -1.24 3.02
CA GLY A 72 -3.24 -2.48 3.02
C GLY A 72 -2.49 -2.77 4.34
N CYS A 73 -1.91 -3.98 4.43
CA CYS A 73 -1.17 -4.43 5.62
C CYS A 73 -0.03 -3.48 6.00
N HIS A 74 0.00 -3.02 7.25
CA HIS A 74 1.08 -2.15 7.77
C HIS A 74 2.39 -2.91 7.98
N GLY A 75 2.35 -4.25 8.10
CA GLY A 75 3.52 -5.12 8.23
C GLY A 75 3.86 -5.53 9.66
N PHE A 76 3.42 -4.76 10.67
CA PHE A 76 3.68 -5.08 12.08
C PHE A 76 2.56 -5.94 12.69
N CYS A 77 2.29 -7.11 12.10
CA CYS A 77 1.11 -7.94 12.41
C CYS A 77 0.96 -8.32 13.89
N GLU A 78 2.07 -8.50 14.61
CA GLU A 78 2.07 -8.78 16.07
C GLU A 78 1.44 -7.66 16.90
N GLN A 79 1.35 -6.45 16.33
CA GLN A 79 0.78 -5.27 16.95
C GLN A 79 -0.63 -4.95 16.42
N GLY A 80 -1.25 -5.87 15.67
CA GLY A 80 -2.63 -5.71 15.18
C GLY A 80 -3.71 -5.87 16.26
N PRO A 81 -4.90 -5.27 16.10
CA PRO A 81 -5.28 -4.30 15.06
C PRO A 81 -4.53 -2.95 15.21
N ILE A 82 -4.21 -2.33 14.07
CA ILE A 82 -3.45 -1.08 14.00
C ILE A 82 -4.31 0.04 13.45
N ILE A 83 -4.23 1.21 14.08
CA ILE A 83 -4.67 2.49 13.52
C ILE A 83 -3.48 3.46 13.45
N VAL A 84 -3.40 4.21 12.35
CA VAL A 84 -2.52 5.37 12.22
C VAL A 84 -3.36 6.61 11.95
N VAL A 85 -3.20 7.63 12.80
CA VAL A 85 -3.88 8.92 12.62
C VAL A 85 -2.97 9.89 11.86
N ARG A 86 -3.47 10.42 10.75
CA ARG A 86 -2.81 11.45 9.93
C ARG A 86 -3.38 12.84 10.26
N PRO A 87 -2.61 13.93 10.02
CA PRO A 87 -1.30 13.98 9.37
C PRO A 87 -0.10 13.64 10.28
N GLN A 88 -0.28 13.62 11.60
CA GLN A 88 0.81 13.47 12.57
C GLN A 88 1.52 12.11 12.42
N GLY A 89 0.81 11.08 11.99
CA GLY A 89 1.32 9.72 11.91
C GLY A 89 1.37 9.04 13.27
N ILE A 90 0.39 9.32 14.13
CA ILE A 90 0.30 8.73 15.46
C ILE A 90 -0.13 7.27 15.31
N PHE A 91 0.67 6.35 15.86
CA PHE A 91 0.51 4.91 15.73
C PHE A 91 -0.09 4.31 17.00
N TYR A 92 -1.24 3.67 16.85
CA TYR A 92 -1.95 2.96 17.91
C TYR A 92 -2.02 1.45 17.60
N PRO A 93 -1.20 0.63 18.28
CA PRO A 93 -1.24 -0.82 18.17
C PRO A 93 -2.25 -1.48 19.11
N ARG A 94 -2.55 -2.76 18.84
CA ARG A 94 -3.32 -3.69 19.69
C ARG A 94 -4.64 -3.11 20.18
N LEU A 95 -5.30 -2.34 19.32
CA LEU A 95 -6.51 -1.64 19.68
C LEU A 95 -7.69 -2.58 19.85
N ARG A 96 -8.58 -2.21 20.76
CA ARG A 96 -9.88 -2.85 20.93
C ARG A 96 -10.98 -1.80 20.70
N PRO A 97 -12.22 -2.23 20.38
CA PRO A 97 -13.32 -1.29 20.12
C PRO A 97 -13.58 -0.25 21.20
N GLN A 98 -13.35 -0.59 22.48
CA GLN A 98 -13.59 0.34 23.61
C GLN A 98 -12.54 1.46 23.70
N ASP A 99 -11.39 1.31 23.04
CA ASP A 99 -10.33 2.31 23.05
C ASP A 99 -10.60 3.46 22.06
N ILE A 100 -11.59 3.31 21.16
CA ILE A 100 -11.83 4.25 20.05
C ILE A 100 -12.37 5.61 20.51
N ASP A 101 -13.31 5.65 21.45
CA ASP A 101 -13.89 6.92 21.90
C ASP A 101 -12.82 7.85 22.51
N GLU A 102 -11.87 7.28 23.23
CA GLU A 102 -10.74 8.03 23.81
C GLU A 102 -9.79 8.56 22.73
N ILE A 103 -9.55 7.80 21.65
CA ILE A 103 -8.74 8.24 20.51
C ILE A 103 -9.45 9.37 19.76
N VAL A 104 -10.75 9.25 19.50
CA VAL A 104 -11.51 10.30 18.81
C VAL A 104 -11.52 11.58 19.64
N GLU A 105 -11.77 11.49 20.94
CA GLU A 105 -11.79 12.66 21.81
C GLU A 105 -10.40 13.31 21.96
N THR A 106 -9.40 12.51 22.30
CA THR A 106 -8.06 13.04 22.65
C THR A 106 -7.27 13.43 21.41
N THR A 107 -7.25 12.56 20.41
CA THR A 107 -6.34 12.68 19.26
C THR A 107 -7.00 13.43 18.11
N ILE A 108 -8.24 13.08 17.75
CA ILE A 108 -8.92 13.67 16.59
C ILE A 108 -9.49 15.05 16.92
N VAL A 109 -10.16 15.19 18.06
CA VAL A 109 -10.75 16.48 18.50
C VAL A 109 -9.73 17.31 19.26
N GLY A 110 -9.03 16.73 20.24
CA GLY A 110 -8.10 17.44 21.12
C GLY A 110 -6.70 17.67 20.57
N GLY A 111 -6.29 16.97 19.50
CA GLY A 111 -4.94 17.05 18.92
C GLY A 111 -3.82 16.48 19.80
N GLY A 112 -4.17 15.78 20.89
CA GLY A 112 -3.24 15.13 21.81
C GLY A 112 -2.91 13.69 21.41
N VAL A 113 -2.35 12.92 22.36
CA VAL A 113 -2.07 11.50 22.20
C VAL A 113 -2.60 10.71 23.39
N VAL A 114 -3.22 9.56 23.12
CA VAL A 114 -3.59 8.61 24.18
C VAL A 114 -2.36 7.78 24.60
N GLU A 115 -1.60 8.26 25.59
CA GLU A 115 -0.30 7.68 25.99
C GLU A 115 -0.37 6.18 26.34
N ARG A 116 -1.44 5.75 27.03
CA ARG A 116 -1.61 4.34 27.44
C ARG A 116 -1.70 3.37 26.26
N LEU A 117 -2.09 3.88 25.08
CA LEU A 117 -2.29 3.11 23.85
C LEU A 117 -1.08 3.19 22.91
N LEU A 118 -0.03 3.94 23.25
CA LEU A 118 1.14 4.05 22.38
C LEU A 118 1.97 2.77 22.38
N TYR A 119 2.68 2.55 21.28
CA TYR A 119 3.71 1.52 21.23
C TYR A 119 4.76 1.77 22.31
N LYS A 120 5.12 0.75 23.08
CA LYS A 120 6.19 0.83 24.07
C LYS A 120 7.43 0.13 23.56
N HIS A 121 8.56 0.81 23.61
CA HIS A 121 9.82 0.22 23.22
C HIS A 121 10.15 -0.99 24.12
N PRO A 122 10.42 -2.19 23.57
CA PRO A 122 10.48 -3.43 24.34
C PRO A 122 11.66 -3.48 25.32
N ARG A 123 12.69 -2.64 25.16
CA ARG A 123 13.84 -2.60 26.06
C ARG A 123 13.79 -1.47 27.09
N THR A 124 13.25 -0.30 26.72
CA THR A 124 13.26 0.90 27.58
C THR A 124 11.90 1.15 28.24
N GLY A 125 10.82 0.57 27.70
CA GLY A 125 9.45 0.82 28.16
C GLY A 125 8.89 2.18 27.73
N GLU A 126 9.69 3.01 27.05
CA GLU A 126 9.29 4.35 26.63
C GLU A 126 8.19 4.31 25.56
N PRO A 127 7.16 5.16 25.68
CA PRO A 127 6.12 5.28 24.67
C PRO A 127 6.66 6.00 23.42
N ILE A 128 6.35 5.46 22.25
CA ILE A 128 6.68 6.04 20.94
C ILE A 128 5.37 6.33 20.22
N ALA A 129 5.09 7.61 20.00
CA ALA A 129 3.84 8.04 19.39
C ALA A 129 3.82 7.88 17.87
N LEU A 130 4.92 8.23 17.20
CA LEU A 130 4.93 8.37 15.74
C LEU A 130 5.38 7.08 15.06
N GLU A 131 4.61 6.65 14.05
CA GLU A 131 4.87 5.46 13.25
C GLU A 131 6.32 5.42 12.73
N LYS A 132 6.78 6.53 12.16
CA LYS A 132 8.13 6.67 11.58
C LYS A 132 9.27 6.48 12.58
N ASP A 133 9.01 6.69 13.87
CA ASP A 133 10.02 6.64 14.94
C ASP A 133 10.05 5.27 15.63
N ILE A 134 9.06 4.41 15.37
CA ILE A 134 9.06 3.03 15.89
C ILE A 134 10.20 2.26 15.20
N PRO A 135 11.11 1.61 15.96
CA PRO A 135 12.27 0.93 15.38
C PRO A 135 11.92 -0.10 14.30
N PHE A 136 10.78 -0.78 14.43
CA PHE A 136 10.27 -1.68 13.40
C PHE A 136 10.17 -0.99 12.04
N TYR A 137 9.64 0.24 11.96
CA TYR A 137 9.49 0.97 10.70
C TYR A 137 10.73 1.78 10.34
N ALA A 138 11.34 2.47 11.31
CA ALA A 138 12.48 3.35 11.10
C ALA A 138 13.69 2.65 10.45
N LEU A 139 13.85 1.36 10.72
CA LEU A 139 14.98 0.55 10.23
C LEU A 139 14.68 -0.17 8.90
N GLN A 140 13.51 0.07 8.28
CA GLN A 140 13.12 -0.57 7.04
C GLN A 140 13.27 0.35 5.82
N LYS A 141 13.70 -0.24 4.70
CA LYS A 141 13.54 0.36 3.38
C LYS A 141 12.37 -0.32 2.65
N ARG A 142 11.19 0.28 2.76
CA ARG A 142 9.97 -0.23 2.13
C ARG A 142 9.91 0.18 0.65
N ILE A 143 10.37 -0.69 -0.25
CA ILE A 143 10.28 -0.46 -1.70
C ILE A 143 8.97 -1.01 -2.24
N VAL A 144 8.77 -2.33 -2.13
CA VAL A 144 7.56 -3.02 -2.63
C VAL A 144 6.32 -2.65 -1.80
N LEU A 145 6.47 -2.55 -0.48
CA LEU A 145 5.39 -2.21 0.46
C LEU A 145 5.32 -0.71 0.77
N SER A 146 5.79 0.15 -0.14
CA SER A 146 5.90 1.60 0.09
C SER A 146 4.54 2.30 0.25
N LEU A 147 3.52 1.85 -0.49
CA LEU A 147 2.15 2.39 -0.45
C LEU A 147 1.24 1.66 0.54
N ASN A 148 1.65 0.48 1.02
CA ASN A 148 0.92 -0.25 2.05
C ASN A 148 0.84 0.59 3.34
N GLY A 149 -0.37 0.73 3.89
CA GLY A 149 -0.64 1.61 5.03
C GLY A 149 -0.89 3.08 4.65
N LYS A 150 -0.84 3.41 3.35
CA LYS A 150 -1.09 4.76 2.84
C LYS A 150 -2.37 4.87 2.01
N ILE A 151 -2.52 3.96 1.04
CA ILE A 151 -3.63 4.00 0.09
C ILE A 151 -4.78 3.08 0.51
N ASP A 152 -5.97 3.37 -0.01
CA ASP A 152 -7.06 2.41 -0.15
C ASP A 152 -6.71 1.41 -1.28
N PRO A 153 -6.52 0.11 -0.98
CA PRO A 153 -6.14 -0.88 -1.98
C PRO A 153 -7.20 -1.12 -3.08
N PHE A 154 -8.45 -0.72 -2.85
CA PHE A 154 -9.55 -0.87 -3.82
C PHE A 154 -9.78 0.38 -4.67
N SER A 155 -9.07 1.47 -4.41
CA SER A 155 -9.20 2.72 -5.15
C SER A 155 -8.12 2.83 -6.23
N LEU A 156 -8.54 2.73 -7.49
CA LEU A 156 -7.68 3.04 -8.63
C LEU A 156 -7.18 4.50 -8.57
N ASP A 157 -8.07 5.42 -8.19
CA ASP A 157 -7.77 6.85 -8.09
C ASP A 157 -6.65 7.12 -7.09
N ASP A 158 -6.68 6.41 -5.95
CA ASP A 158 -5.67 6.55 -4.91
C ASP A 158 -4.31 6.02 -5.37
N TYR A 159 -4.30 4.88 -6.09
CA TYR A 159 -3.07 4.37 -6.72
C TYR A 159 -2.51 5.36 -7.77
N LEU A 160 -3.36 5.91 -8.63
CA LEU A 160 -2.98 6.92 -9.64
C LEU A 160 -2.40 8.19 -9.00
N ALA A 161 -3.05 8.70 -7.95
CA ALA A 161 -2.61 9.89 -7.22
C ALA A 161 -1.22 9.72 -6.60
N HIS A 162 -0.87 8.49 -6.23
CA HIS A 162 0.44 8.13 -5.69
C HIS A 162 1.47 7.73 -6.77
N GLY A 163 1.21 8.06 -8.04
CA GLY A 163 2.14 7.83 -9.15
C GLY A 163 2.05 6.43 -9.76
N GLY A 164 1.03 5.65 -9.41
CA GLY A 164 0.71 4.38 -10.04
C GLY A 164 0.50 4.52 -11.55
N TYR A 165 0.85 3.48 -12.31
CA TYR A 165 0.81 3.41 -13.77
C TYR A 165 1.71 4.40 -14.53
N THR A 166 2.46 5.25 -13.84
CA THR A 166 3.36 6.21 -14.50
C THR A 166 4.54 5.52 -15.19
N ALA A 167 5.04 4.40 -14.65
CA ALA A 167 6.10 3.63 -15.28
C ALA A 167 5.57 2.88 -16.51
N LEU A 168 4.41 2.23 -16.38
CA LEU A 168 3.74 1.56 -17.49
C LEU A 168 3.44 2.54 -18.65
N ALA A 169 2.96 3.74 -18.34
CA ALA A 169 2.69 4.75 -19.35
C ALA A 169 3.94 5.12 -20.16
N LYS A 170 5.09 5.27 -19.50
CA LYS A 170 6.38 5.53 -20.16
C LYS A 170 6.80 4.37 -21.06
N VAL A 171 6.67 3.14 -20.57
CA VAL A 171 7.03 1.92 -21.32
C VAL A 171 6.18 1.76 -22.57
N LEU A 172 4.85 1.90 -22.45
CA LEU A 172 3.93 1.78 -23.58
C LEU A 172 4.11 2.91 -24.61
N ALA A 173 4.39 4.14 -24.14
CA ALA A 173 4.67 5.28 -25.01
C ALA A 173 5.95 5.09 -25.82
N ALA A 174 7.03 4.63 -25.18
CA ALA A 174 8.29 4.31 -25.85
C ALA A 174 8.13 3.14 -26.82
N GLY A 175 7.37 2.11 -26.43
CA GLY A 175 7.14 0.93 -27.25
C GLY A 175 8.41 0.14 -27.55
N ASP A 176 9.36 0.13 -26.61
CA ASP A 176 10.66 -0.53 -26.73
C ASP A 176 10.83 -1.62 -25.64
N PRO A 177 10.43 -2.87 -25.93
CA PRO A 177 10.58 -3.98 -24.98
C PRO A 177 12.05 -4.31 -24.66
N ALA A 178 13.00 -4.00 -25.55
CA ALA A 178 14.41 -4.31 -25.31
C ALA A 178 15.00 -3.37 -24.25
N ALA A 179 14.61 -2.08 -24.28
CA ALA A 179 14.97 -1.11 -23.26
C ALA A 179 14.43 -1.52 -21.87
N VAL A 180 13.22 -2.07 -21.79
CA VAL A 180 12.66 -2.59 -20.53
C VAL A 180 13.52 -3.72 -19.96
N ILE A 181 13.89 -4.71 -20.79
CA ILE A 181 14.75 -5.82 -20.35
C ILE A 181 16.13 -5.30 -19.90
N ALA A 182 16.68 -4.31 -20.59
CA ALA A 182 17.96 -3.69 -20.23
C ALA A 182 17.90 -2.96 -18.88
N GLU A 183 16.81 -2.23 -18.60
CA GLU A 183 16.64 -1.56 -17.31
C GLU A 183 16.50 -2.57 -16.16
N ILE A 184 15.78 -3.68 -16.37
CA ILE A 184 15.71 -4.77 -15.38
C ILE A 184 17.07 -5.44 -15.19
N GLU A 185 17.88 -5.59 -16.23
CA GLU A 185 19.24 -6.13 -16.12
C GLU A 185 20.14 -5.21 -15.28
N LYS A 186 20.10 -3.90 -15.58
CA LYS A 186 20.82 -2.87 -14.84
C LYS A 186 20.42 -2.81 -13.37
N SER A 187 19.15 -3.06 -13.05
CA SER A 187 18.67 -3.10 -11.65
C SER A 187 19.23 -4.28 -10.85
N GLY A 188 19.75 -5.32 -11.52
CA GLY A 188 20.20 -6.55 -10.87
C GLY A 188 19.07 -7.38 -10.26
N LEU A 189 17.82 -7.18 -10.69
CA LEU A 189 16.66 -7.89 -10.13
C LEU A 189 16.79 -9.41 -10.34
N ARG A 190 16.52 -10.14 -9.24
CA ARG A 190 16.50 -11.60 -9.20
C ARG A 190 15.11 -12.08 -8.79
N GLY A 191 14.76 -13.29 -9.20
CA GLY A 191 13.51 -13.94 -8.81
C GLY A 191 13.37 -14.01 -7.29
N ARG A 192 12.21 -13.58 -6.78
CA ARG A 192 11.94 -13.47 -5.33
C ARG A 192 11.26 -14.70 -4.72
N GLY A 193 10.81 -15.66 -5.52
CA GLY A 193 10.31 -16.97 -5.06
C GLY A 193 11.41 -17.97 -4.69
N GLY A 194 12.51 -17.53 -4.06
CA GLY A 194 13.58 -18.41 -3.55
C GLY A 194 14.74 -18.69 -4.51
N ALA A 195 14.48 -19.15 -5.74
CA ALA A 195 15.56 -19.61 -6.65
C ALA A 195 16.57 -18.51 -7.07
N GLY A 196 16.20 -17.23 -6.96
CA GLY A 196 17.13 -16.13 -7.20
C GLY A 196 17.67 -16.05 -8.63
N PHE A 197 16.99 -16.62 -9.63
CA PHE A 197 17.44 -16.55 -11.02
C PHE A 197 17.35 -15.09 -11.54
N PRO A 198 18.34 -14.57 -12.30
CA PRO A 198 18.29 -13.21 -12.84
C PRO A 198 17.05 -12.97 -13.72
N THR A 199 16.23 -11.99 -13.35
CA THR A 199 14.93 -11.74 -14.00
C THR A 199 15.08 -11.35 -15.46
N ALA A 200 16.02 -10.45 -15.77
CA ALA A 200 16.29 -10.02 -17.15
C ALA A 200 16.73 -11.18 -18.07
N ARG A 201 17.53 -12.12 -17.56
CA ARG A 201 17.94 -13.31 -18.32
C ARG A 201 16.74 -14.20 -18.65
N LYS A 202 15.81 -14.39 -17.72
CA LYS A 202 14.56 -15.14 -17.94
C LYS A 202 13.71 -14.45 -19.02
N TRP A 203 13.54 -13.14 -18.94
CA TRP A 203 12.76 -12.36 -19.91
C TRP A 203 13.38 -12.38 -21.32
N ARG A 204 14.70 -12.18 -21.42
CA ARG A 204 15.45 -12.26 -22.67
C ARG A 204 15.28 -13.62 -23.35
N SER A 205 15.38 -14.70 -22.57
CA SER A 205 15.18 -16.06 -23.08
C SER A 205 13.75 -16.26 -23.60
N CYS A 206 12.73 -15.81 -22.87
CA CYS A 206 11.33 -15.91 -23.31
C CYS A 206 11.12 -15.15 -24.62
N ARG A 207 11.59 -13.90 -24.69
CA ARG A 207 11.45 -13.06 -25.89
C ARG A 207 12.18 -13.60 -27.12
N ALA A 208 13.31 -14.30 -26.93
CA ALA A 208 14.07 -14.90 -28.02
C ALA A 208 13.47 -16.22 -28.53
N ASN A 209 12.52 -16.82 -27.82
CA ASN A 209 11.87 -18.04 -28.26
C ASN A 209 10.94 -17.78 -29.47
N PRO A 210 10.99 -18.63 -30.51
CA PRO A 210 10.10 -18.50 -31.66
C PRO A 210 8.64 -18.72 -31.27
N GLY A 211 7.72 -18.08 -32.01
CA GLY A 211 6.28 -18.15 -31.78
C GLY A 211 5.65 -16.76 -31.65
N GLU A 212 4.36 -16.68 -31.97
CA GLU A 212 3.61 -15.42 -31.93
C GLU A 212 2.98 -15.12 -30.56
N LYS A 213 2.86 -16.15 -29.72
CA LYS A 213 2.17 -16.06 -28.43
C LYS A 213 3.13 -16.40 -27.29
N HIS A 214 3.28 -15.47 -26.36
CA HIS A 214 3.99 -15.64 -25.10
C HIS A 214 3.05 -15.29 -23.95
N TYR A 215 3.31 -15.88 -22.79
CA TYR A 215 2.48 -15.70 -21.60
C TYR A 215 3.31 -15.17 -20.44
N VAL A 216 2.69 -14.30 -19.65
CA VAL A 216 3.19 -13.88 -18.34
C VAL A 216 2.32 -14.57 -17.30
N VAL A 217 2.96 -15.30 -16.38
CA VAL A 217 2.29 -15.97 -15.27
C VAL A 217 2.86 -15.41 -13.97
N CYS A 218 1.99 -14.81 -13.16
CA CYS A 218 2.31 -14.46 -11.78
C CYS A 218 2.03 -15.69 -10.92
N ASN A 219 3.06 -16.24 -10.28
CA ASN A 219 2.87 -17.28 -9.28
C ASN A 219 2.59 -16.60 -7.93
N ALA A 220 1.35 -16.71 -7.46
CA ALA A 220 0.88 -16.17 -6.19
C ALA A 220 0.42 -17.28 -5.23
N ASP A 221 0.95 -18.50 -5.39
CA ASP A 221 0.59 -19.65 -4.56
C ASP A 221 1.04 -19.48 -3.10
N GLU A 222 2.20 -18.86 -2.87
CA GLU A 222 2.76 -18.54 -1.54
C GLU A 222 2.58 -19.68 -0.50
N GLY A 223 2.82 -20.93 -0.90
CA GLY A 223 2.51 -22.10 -0.06
C GLY A 223 3.47 -22.36 1.11
N ASP A 224 4.58 -21.62 1.21
CA ASP A 224 5.61 -21.84 2.24
C ASP A 224 5.12 -21.35 3.63
N PRO A 225 5.23 -22.17 4.69
CA PRO A 225 4.85 -21.76 6.04
C PRO A 225 5.59 -20.49 6.50
N GLY A 226 4.82 -19.48 6.91
CA GLY A 226 5.35 -18.20 7.37
C GLY A 226 5.62 -17.18 6.25
N ALA A 227 5.41 -17.53 4.98
CA ALA A 227 5.36 -16.56 3.89
C ALA A 227 3.99 -15.87 3.84
N PHE A 228 4.00 -14.55 3.71
CA PHE A 228 2.79 -13.71 3.54
C PHE A 228 3.11 -12.39 2.84
N MET A 229 4.27 -12.31 2.19
CA MET A 229 4.74 -11.14 1.47
C MET A 229 3.92 -10.91 0.19
N ASP A 230 3.65 -11.95 -0.58
CA ASP A 230 2.84 -11.86 -1.80
C ASP A 230 1.40 -11.48 -1.45
N ARG A 231 0.81 -12.16 -0.45
CA ARG A 231 -0.48 -11.78 0.14
C ARG A 231 -0.50 -10.30 0.54
N SER A 232 0.55 -9.80 1.21
CA SER A 232 0.58 -8.41 1.67
C SER A 232 0.57 -7.38 0.54
N VAL A 233 1.16 -7.71 -0.62
CA VAL A 233 1.13 -6.86 -1.81
C VAL A 233 -0.21 -6.99 -2.52
N LEU A 234 -0.72 -8.21 -2.69
CA LEU A 234 -1.98 -8.46 -3.38
C LEU A 234 -3.18 -7.85 -2.65
N GLU A 235 -3.21 -7.94 -1.32
CA GLU A 235 -4.27 -7.32 -0.51
C GLU A 235 -4.10 -5.80 -0.38
N GLY A 236 -2.86 -5.31 -0.35
CA GLY A 236 -2.57 -3.93 0.06
C GLY A 236 -2.24 -2.96 -1.07
N ASN A 237 -1.82 -3.47 -2.22
CA ASN A 237 -1.45 -2.71 -3.40
C ASN A 237 -1.57 -3.57 -4.69
N PRO A 238 -2.77 -4.11 -4.99
CA PRO A 238 -2.96 -5.04 -6.10
C PRO A 238 -2.58 -4.44 -7.45
N HIS A 239 -2.82 -3.13 -7.63
CA HIS A 239 -2.51 -2.43 -8.88
C HIS A 239 -1.01 -2.43 -9.20
N SER A 240 -0.12 -2.48 -8.20
CA SER A 240 1.32 -2.60 -8.44
C SER A 240 1.72 -3.93 -9.08
N VAL A 241 1.01 -5.02 -8.74
CA VAL A 241 1.22 -6.33 -9.35
C VAL A 241 0.73 -6.31 -10.79
N ILE A 242 -0.47 -5.77 -11.02
CA ILE A 242 -1.05 -5.62 -12.36
C ILE A 242 -0.15 -4.76 -13.25
N GLU A 243 0.31 -3.61 -12.74
CA GLU A 243 1.23 -2.73 -13.47
C GLU A 243 2.53 -3.44 -13.83
N GLY A 244 3.11 -4.23 -12.92
CA GLY A 244 4.34 -4.99 -13.18
C GLY A 244 4.16 -6.15 -14.17
N MET A 245 2.94 -6.63 -14.40
CA MET A 245 2.65 -7.71 -15.34
C MET A 245 2.42 -7.24 -16.78
N ILE A 246 2.02 -5.98 -16.99
CA ILE A 246 1.73 -5.38 -18.31
C ILE A 246 3.02 -4.85 -18.94
#